data_AF-A0A1H5JEH6-F1
#
_entry.id   AF-A0A1H5JEH6-F1
#
_cell.length_a   1.000
_cell.length_b   1.000
_cell.length_c   1.000
_cell.angle_alpha   90.00
_cell.angle_beta   90.00
_cell.angle_gamma   90.00
#
_symmetry.space_group_name_H-M   'P 1'
#
loop_
_entity.id
_entity.type
_entity.pdbx_description
1 polymer ?
#
loop_
_entity_poly.entity_id
_entity_poly.type
_entity_poly.pdbx_seq_one_letter_code
_entity_poly.pdbx_strand_id
1 'polypeptide(L)' 'MIQHLSALDLGGIAARGGSLEVNGQQFSALDLGGIAARLSDGATLKVHNSACFSALDIGGIAARNPGQVIFC' A
#
# COMPACT_ATOMS: atom_id res chain seq x y z
N MET A 1 8.78 -4.18 -8.01
CA MET A 1 8.32 -4.87 -6.78
C MET A 1 9.40 -4.91 -5.71
N ILE A 2 9.18 -4.19 -4.61
CA ILE A 2 10.07 -4.13 -3.43
C ILE A 2 9.82 -5.36 -2.56
N GLN A 3 10.88 -6.05 -2.12
CA GLN A 3 10.76 -7.33 -1.39
C GLN A 3 11.48 -7.38 -0.03
N HIS A 4 12.29 -6.37 0.31
CA HIS A 4 13.18 -6.39 1.48
C HIS A 4 13.00 -5.17 2.41
N LEU A 5 12.09 -4.26 2.09
CA LEU A 5 11.80 -3.09 2.93
C LEU A 5 10.61 -3.39 3.84
N SER A 6 10.68 -2.89 5.08
CA SER A 6 9.57 -3.00 6.03
C SER A 6 8.41 -2.08 5.64
N ALA A 7 7.23 -2.32 6.19
CA ALA A 7 6.08 -1.44 6.00
C ALA A 7 6.36 0.00 6.48
N LEU A 8 7.24 0.16 7.47
CA LEU A 8 7.68 1.46 7.97
C LEU A 8 8.52 2.21 6.93
N ASP A 9 9.49 1.53 6.33
CA ASP A 9 10.35 2.10 5.28
C ASP A 9 9.52 2.54 4.07
N LEU A 10 8.57 1.69 3.66
CA LEU A 10 7.64 1.96 2.59
C LEU A 10 6.74 3.16 2.91
N GLY A 11 6.23 3.25 4.15
CA GLY A 11 5.47 4.41 4.62
C GLY A 11 6.28 5.70 4.57
N GLY A 12 7.58 5.65 4.87
CA GLY A 12 8.49 6.79 4.74
C GLY A 12 8.69 7.24 3.29
N ILE A 13 8.79 6.30 2.35
CA ILE A 13 8.89 6.59 0.92
C ILE A 13 7.58 7.20 0.39
N ALA A 14 6.43 6.62 0.76
CA ALA A 14 5.10 7.11 0.40
C ALA A 14 4.86 8.56 0.88
N ALA A 15 5.28 8.86 2.11
CA ALA A 15 5.17 10.19 2.71
C ALA A 15 6.05 11.25 2.02
N ARG A 16 7.05 10.83 1.25
CA ARG A 16 7.92 11.70 0.45
C ARG A 16 7.48 11.79 -1.01
N GLY A 17 6.29 11.27 -1.34
CA GLY A 17 5.74 11.26 -2.70
C GLY A 17 6.24 10.12 -3.59
N GLY A 18 6.94 9.13 -3.03
CA GLY A 18 7.38 7.96 -3.78
C GLY A 18 6.22 7.02 -4.12
N SER A 19 6.17 6.57 -5.37
CA SER A 19 5.25 5.50 -5.78
C SER A 19 5.85 4.12 -5.48
N LEU A 20 4.99 3.19 -5.08
CA LEU A 20 5.38 1.89 -4.53
C LEU A 20 4.69 0.74 -5.27
N GLU A 21 5.46 -0.31 -5.53
CA GLU A 21 4.96 -1.61 -5.99
C GLU A 21 5.39 -2.69 -5.01
N VAL A 22 4.41 -3.36 -4.38
CA VAL A 22 4.62 -4.34 -3.31
C VAL A 22 3.87 -5.64 -3.60
N ASN A 23 4.34 -6.74 -3.01
CA ASN A 23 3.61 -8.00 -2.99
C ASN A 23 2.72 -8.08 -1.75
N GLY A 24 1.40 -8.16 -1.95
CA GLY A 24 0.40 -8.26 -0.89
C GLY A 24 0.61 -9.46 0.04
N GLN A 25 1.23 -10.54 -0.42
CA GLN A 25 1.52 -11.70 0.44
C GLN A 25 2.59 -11.42 1.51
N GLN A 26 3.38 -10.36 1.35
CA GLN A 26 4.45 -10.00 2.28
C GLN A 26 3.99 -9.03 3.38
N PHE A 27 2.78 -8.47 3.27
CA PHE A 27 2.30 -7.43 4.16
C PHE A 27 0.89 -7.77 4.66
N SER A 28 0.58 -7.41 5.90
CA SER A 28 -0.79 -7.49 6.37
C SER A 28 -1.65 -6.37 5.78
N ALA A 29 -2.98 -6.53 5.84
CA ALA A 29 -3.90 -5.45 5.46
C ALA A 29 -3.68 -4.17 6.29
N LEU A 30 -3.29 -4.33 7.57
CA LEU A 30 -2.95 -3.22 8.45
C LEU A 30 -1.71 -2.47 7.96
N ASP A 31 -0.66 -3.19 7.55
CA ASP A 31 0.57 -2.61 7.01
C ASP A 31 0.29 -1.80 5.75
N LEU A 32 -0.45 -2.39 4.80
CA LEU A 32 -0.83 -1.73 3.56
C LEU A 32 -1.73 -0.52 3.81
N GLY A 33 -2.65 -0.60 4.77
CA GLY A 33 -3.47 0.53 5.20
C GLY A 33 -2.63 1.65 5.82
N GLY A 34 -1.57 1.31 6.55
CA GLY A 34 -0.63 2.27 7.13
C GLY A 34 0.29 2.94 6.10
N ILE A 35 0.63 2.24 5.01
CA ILE A 35 1.36 2.79 3.86
C ILE A 35 0.43 3.68 3.04
N ALA A 36 -0.79 3.21 2.74
CA ALA A 36 -1.81 3.94 2.00
C ALA A 36 -2.16 5.26 2.71
N ALA A 37 -2.30 5.27 4.03
CA ALA A 37 -2.56 6.49 4.81
C ALA A 37 -1.45 7.55 4.72
N ARG A 38 -0.26 7.18 4.24
CA ARG A 38 0.91 8.05 4.11
C ARG A 38 1.21 8.44 2.66
N LEU A 39 0.42 7.98 1.70
CA LEU A 39 0.62 8.36 0.31
C LEU A 39 0.35 9.86 0.13
N SER A 40 1.28 10.53 -0.55
CA SER A 40 1.10 11.92 -0.96
C SER A 40 0.26 12.01 -2.23
N ASP A 41 -0.32 13.19 -2.50
CA ASP A 41 -1.07 13.45 -3.73
C ASP A 41 -0.25 13.13 -4.97
N GLY A 42 -0.83 12.35 -5.89
CA GLY A 42 -0.18 11.91 -7.12
C GLY A 42 0.77 10.70 -6.96
N ALA A 43 1.04 10.24 -5.73
CA ALA A 43 1.76 8.99 -5.52
C ALA A 43 0.81 7.78 -5.60
N THR A 44 1.35 6.64 -6.03
CA THR A 44 0.59 5.40 -6.22
C THR A 44 1.14 4.25 -5.38
N LEU A 45 0.26 3.47 -4.75
CA LEU A 45 0.59 2.17 -4.13
C LEU A 45 -0.07 1.07 -4.95
N LYS A 46 0.74 0.24 -5.61
CA LYS A 46 0.27 -0.91 -6.36
C LYS A 46 0.59 -2.19 -5.60
N VAL A 47 -0.47 -2.91 -5.25
CA VAL A 47 -0.43 -4.15 -4.46
C VAL A 47 -0.70 -5.31 -5.39
N HIS A 48 0.32 -6.10 -5.66
CA HIS A 48 0.20 -7.35 -6.41
C HIS A 48 -0.23 -8.50 -5.51
N ASN A 49 -0.78 -9.56 -6.10
CA ASN A 49 -1.28 -10.73 -5.37
C ASN A 49 -2.33 -10.33 -4.31
N SER A 50 -3.12 -9.30 -4.62
CA SER A 50 -4.13 -8.75 -3.72
C SER A 50 -5.30 -9.70 -3.44
N ALA A 51 -5.41 -10.79 -4.19
CA ALA A 51 -6.38 -11.86 -4.00
C ALA A 51 -6.27 -12.57 -2.63
N CYS A 52 -5.17 -12.39 -1.89
CA CYS A 52 -5.06 -12.89 -0.51
C CYS A 52 -5.86 -12.07 0.51
N PHE A 53 -6.36 -10.89 0.15
CA PHE A 53 -7.13 -10.01 1.02
C PHE A 53 -8.63 -10.17 0.82
N SER A 54 -9.40 -9.98 1.89
CA SER A 54 -10.86 -9.93 1.79
C SER A 54 -11.31 -8.61 1.16
N ALA A 55 -12.55 -8.55 0.68
CA ALA A 55 -13.15 -7.31 0.19
C ALA A 55 -13.17 -6.20 1.26
N LEU A 56 -13.31 -6.58 2.54
CA LEU A 56 -13.27 -5.65 3.67
C LEU A 56 -11.88 -5.06 3.85
N ASP A 57 -10.84 -5.89 3.75
CA ASP A 57 -9.44 -5.45 3.82
C ASP A 57 -9.12 -4.47 2.69
N ILE A 58 -9.49 -4.82 1.46
CA ILE A 58 -9.28 -3.98 0.27
C ILE A 58 -10.00 -2.63 0.43
N GLY A 59 -11.26 -2.65 0.87
CA GLY A 59 -12.03 -1.44 1.15
C GLY A 59 -11.39 -0.59 2.26
N GLY A 60 -10.89 -1.23 3.32
CA GLY A 60 -10.19 -0.57 4.42
C GLY A 60 -8.88 0.09 4.00
N ILE A 61 -8.09 -0.56 3.13
CA ILE A 61 -6.84 0.00 2.58
C ILE A 61 -7.15 1.17 1.64
N ALA A 62 -8.12 1.00 0.74
CA ALA A 62 -8.49 2.02 -0.24
C ALA A 62 -9.09 3.29 0.42
N ALA A 63 -9.83 3.14 1.52
CA ALA A 63 -10.46 4.25 2.23
C ALA A 63 -9.46 5.17 2.97
N ARG A 64 -8.20 4.76 3.12
CA ARG A 64 -7.21 5.47 3.95
C ARG A 64 -6.56 6.68 3.26
N ASN A 65 -6.89 6.99 2.00
CA ASN A 65 -5.94 7.67 1.12
C ASN A 65 -6.44 8.95 0.42
N PRO A 66 -5.60 10.00 0.29
CA PRO A 66 -5.73 11.05 -0.73
C PRO A 66 -5.08 10.69 -2.09
N GLY A 67 -4.14 9.74 -2.14
CA GLY A 67 -3.51 9.22 -3.37
C GLY A 67 -4.19 7.98 -3.97
N GLN A 68 -3.56 7.34 -4.96
CA GLN A 68 -4.15 6.19 -5.69
C GLN A 68 -3.63 4.84 -5.16
N VAL A 69 -4.54 3.92 -4.82
CA VAL A 69 -4.22 2.52 -4.53
C VAL A 69 -4.73 1.63 -5.66
N ILE A 70 -3.88 0.75 -6.17
CA ILE A 70 -4.19 -0.18 -7.27
C ILE A 70 -3.98 -1.61 -6.77
N PHE A 71 -5.00 -2.44 -6.93
CA PHE A 71 -4.95 -3.87 -6.58
C PHE A 71 -4.83 -4.71 -7.85
N CYS A 72 -3.85 -5.62 -7.87
CA CYS A 72 -3.53 -6.49 -9.00
C CYS A 72 -3.34 -7.94 -8.54
#